data_AF-A0A9P6H0X4-F1
#
_entry.id   AF-A0A9P6H0X4-F1
#
_cell.length_a   1.000
_cell.length_b   1.000
_cell.length_c   1.000
_cell.angle_alpha   90.00
_cell.angle_beta   90.00
_cell.angle_gamma   90.00
#
_symmetry.space_group_name_H-M   'P 1'
#
loop_
_entity.id
_entity.type
_entity.pdbx_description
1 polymer ?
#
loop_
_entity_poly.entity_id
_entity_poly.type
_entity_poly.pdbx_seq_one_letter_code
_entity_poly.pdbx_strand_id
1 'polypeptide(L)'
;MKVNTTTNRDLNIKTILDIDLLYSKLGDAFYNTTNEAEDNTVTKQLLSAIRDHNITDKQIKMLLKGISKHMEDHRRCFYENGVILTSCIFKDKGFKLNKLSNYNEHKEIIFEILGEEKLEQDEQTTNELLEEQKIVKMPVKNKVKYLQQAIEILKSNEVARYKEVYENLKILIDRSSERTLKNSPDFIRTILIAEYDSYEKIEAIALFLIRNDSLLEDVLKEIFLNNYNVRNKIDIIFSLIVYIKSVENCNYQNILNSIENLKIDSFVHKVTEKYLNILQDELKKRIK
;
A
#
# COMPACT_ATOMS: atom_id res chain seq x y z
N MET A 1 -6.58 -47.02 -11.68
CA MET A 1 -7.32 -45.90 -12.32
C MET A 1 -8.16 -45.23 -11.24
N LYS A 2 -7.81 -43.99 -10.85
CA LYS A 2 -8.65 -43.20 -9.93
C LYS A 2 -9.65 -42.42 -10.78
N VAL A 3 -10.92 -42.71 -10.57
CA VAL A 3 -12.04 -42.04 -11.23
C VAL A 3 -12.21 -40.67 -10.57
N ASN A 4 -11.99 -39.61 -11.34
CA ASN A 4 -12.36 -38.24 -10.98
C ASN A 4 -13.88 -38.17 -10.82
N THR A 5 -14.34 -37.82 -9.62
CA THR A 5 -15.71 -37.39 -9.38
C THR A 5 -15.70 -35.88 -9.17
N THR A 6 -15.88 -35.15 -10.26
CA THR A 6 -16.24 -33.72 -10.26
C THR A 6 -17.61 -33.62 -9.59
N THR A 7 -17.65 -33.26 -8.32
CA THR A 7 -18.90 -32.94 -7.63
C THR A 7 -19.20 -31.47 -7.90
N ASN A 8 -20.08 -31.24 -8.87
CA ASN A 8 -20.67 -29.93 -9.14
C ASN A 8 -21.49 -29.54 -7.89
N ARG A 9 -20.94 -28.67 -7.03
CA ARG A 9 -21.61 -28.22 -5.79
C ARG A 9 -22.60 -27.10 -6.12
N ASP A 10 -23.67 -27.45 -6.81
CA ASP A 10 -24.84 -26.59 -6.89
C ASP A 10 -25.61 -26.68 -5.57
N LEU A 11 -25.29 -25.78 -4.64
CA LEU A 11 -26.02 -25.65 -3.40
C LEU A 11 -27.33 -24.93 -3.72
N ASN A 12 -28.43 -25.69 -3.75
CA ASN A 12 -29.76 -25.20 -4.11
C ASN A 12 -30.24 -24.12 -3.10
N ILE A 13 -29.92 -22.85 -3.39
CA ILE A 13 -30.06 -21.67 -2.51
C ILE A 13 -31.50 -21.52 -1.98
N LYS A 14 -32.50 -21.98 -2.74
CA LYS A 14 -33.94 -21.79 -2.45
C LYS A 14 -34.48 -22.61 -1.27
N THR A 15 -33.67 -23.48 -0.64
CA THR A 15 -34.18 -24.46 0.35
C THR A 15 -33.59 -24.34 1.75
N ILE A 16 -32.70 -23.37 2.00
CA ILE A 16 -32.04 -23.23 3.31
C ILE A 16 -32.79 -22.18 4.14
N LEU A 17 -33.46 -22.63 5.21
CA LEU A 17 -34.19 -21.79 6.17
C LEU A 17 -33.26 -20.94 7.08
N ASP A 18 -31.96 -21.26 7.11
CA ASP A 18 -30.95 -20.59 7.93
C ASP A 18 -29.91 -19.88 7.04
N ILE A 19 -30.05 -18.56 6.92
CA ILE A 19 -29.18 -17.71 6.10
C ILE A 19 -27.72 -17.76 6.58
N ASP A 20 -27.47 -17.93 7.88
CA ASP A 20 -26.11 -18.04 8.41
C ASP A 20 -25.46 -19.36 8.00
N LEU A 21 -26.23 -20.45 7.99
CA LEU A 21 -25.76 -21.74 7.48
C LEU A 21 -25.46 -21.69 5.98
N LEU A 22 -26.25 -20.95 5.20
CA LEU A 22 -26.01 -20.71 3.77
C LEU A 22 -24.66 -20.01 3.57
N TYR A 23 -24.44 -18.86 4.22
CA TYR A 23 -23.18 -18.11 4.09
C TYR A 23 -21.97 -18.88 4.61
N SER A 24 -22.12 -19.67 5.68
CA SER A 24 -21.06 -20.54 6.16
C SER A 24 -20.68 -21.59 5.10
N LYS A 25 -21.67 -22.28 4.51
CA LYS A 25 -21.40 -23.31 3.50
C LYS A 25 -20.83 -22.73 2.21
N LEU A 26 -21.36 -21.60 1.74
CA LEU A 26 -20.84 -20.93 0.55
C LEU A 26 -19.44 -20.34 0.82
N GLY A 27 -19.18 -19.80 2.00
CA GLY A 27 -17.86 -19.33 2.41
C GLY A 27 -16.83 -20.45 2.44
N ASP A 28 -17.19 -21.60 2.98
CA ASP A 28 -16.34 -22.80 2.98
C ASP A 28 -16.13 -23.35 1.57
N ALA A 29 -17.17 -23.37 0.73
CA ALA A 29 -17.05 -23.77 -0.66
C ALA A 29 -16.09 -22.84 -1.41
N PHE A 30 -16.30 -21.54 -1.29
CA PHE A 30 -15.49 -20.50 -1.92
C PHE A 30 -14.03 -20.62 -1.47
N TYR A 31 -13.79 -20.74 -0.17
CA TYR A 31 -12.43 -20.92 0.35
C TYR A 31 -11.71 -22.16 -0.23
N ASN A 32 -12.44 -23.22 -0.60
CA ASN A 32 -11.86 -24.49 -1.04
C ASN A 32 -11.85 -24.69 -2.57
N THR A 33 -12.28 -23.71 -3.36
CA THR A 33 -12.26 -23.80 -4.82
C THR A 33 -10.82 -23.99 -5.33
N THR A 34 -10.66 -24.83 -6.35
CA THR A 34 -9.34 -25.11 -6.96
C THR A 34 -9.32 -24.90 -8.46
N ASN A 35 -10.48 -24.85 -9.11
CA ASN A 35 -10.64 -24.62 -10.54
C ASN A 35 -11.59 -23.44 -10.80
N GLU A 36 -11.42 -22.80 -11.94
CA GLU A 36 -12.09 -21.55 -12.31
C GLU A 36 -13.61 -21.70 -12.47
N ALA A 37 -14.08 -22.79 -13.08
CA ALA A 37 -15.51 -23.00 -13.31
C ALA A 37 -16.29 -23.15 -11.99
N GLU A 38 -15.73 -23.89 -11.03
CA GLU A 38 -16.30 -24.01 -9.68
C GLU A 38 -16.25 -22.67 -8.95
N ASP A 39 -15.17 -21.91 -9.12
CA ASP A 39 -15.01 -20.61 -8.49
C ASP A 39 -16.04 -19.58 -8.97
N ASN A 40 -16.26 -19.48 -10.28
CA ASN A 40 -17.28 -18.62 -10.86
C ASN A 40 -18.69 -19.06 -10.42
N THR A 41 -18.93 -20.38 -10.29
CA THR A 41 -20.22 -20.92 -9.82
C THR A 41 -20.49 -20.51 -8.37
N VAL A 42 -19.52 -20.71 -7.47
CA VAL A 42 -19.68 -20.36 -6.06
C VAL A 42 -19.75 -18.84 -5.87
N THR A 43 -18.96 -18.07 -6.63
CA THR A 43 -19.02 -16.60 -6.64
C THR A 43 -20.41 -16.11 -7.03
N LYS A 44 -20.98 -16.66 -8.10
CA LYS A 44 -22.36 -16.34 -8.53
C LYS A 44 -23.40 -16.67 -7.45
N GLN A 45 -23.25 -17.80 -6.76
CA GLN A 45 -24.14 -18.19 -5.66
C GLN A 45 -24.04 -17.22 -4.48
N LEU A 46 -22.83 -16.79 -4.13
CA LEU A 46 -22.60 -15.80 -3.07
C LEU A 46 -23.18 -14.43 -3.43
N LEU A 47 -22.99 -13.96 -4.66
CA LEU A 47 -23.58 -12.71 -5.14
C LEU A 47 -25.11 -12.79 -5.13
N SER A 48 -25.69 -13.91 -5.56
CA SER A 48 -27.14 -14.12 -5.52
C SER A 48 -27.67 -14.07 -4.09
N ALA A 49 -26.96 -14.70 -3.13
CA ALA A 49 -27.33 -14.64 -1.72
C ALA A 49 -27.26 -13.22 -1.16
N ILE A 50 -26.21 -12.45 -1.50
CA ILE A 50 -26.07 -11.03 -1.10
C ILE A 50 -27.23 -10.19 -1.66
N ARG A 51 -27.60 -10.40 -2.91
CA ARG A 51 -28.74 -9.71 -3.52
C ARG A 51 -30.06 -10.04 -2.81
N ASP A 52 -30.34 -11.33 -2.60
CA ASP A 52 -31.65 -11.80 -2.15
C ASP A 52 -31.87 -11.64 -0.64
N HIS A 53 -30.80 -11.70 0.15
CA HIS A 53 -30.88 -11.75 1.62
C HIS A 53 -30.15 -10.60 2.32
N ASN A 54 -29.42 -9.77 1.58
CA ASN A 54 -28.47 -8.80 2.12
C ASN A 54 -27.39 -9.49 2.98
N ILE A 55 -26.38 -8.76 3.43
CA ILE A 55 -25.29 -9.34 4.23
C ILE A 55 -25.06 -8.57 5.53
N THR A 56 -24.86 -9.30 6.62
CA THR A 56 -24.56 -8.76 7.95
C THR A 56 -23.08 -8.89 8.28
N ASP A 57 -22.58 -8.10 9.25
CA ASP A 57 -21.18 -8.17 9.72
C ASP A 57 -20.74 -9.58 10.15
N LYS A 58 -21.66 -10.37 10.71
CA LYS A 58 -21.40 -11.76 11.10
C LYS A 58 -21.10 -12.63 9.87
N GLN A 59 -21.89 -12.48 8.82
CA GLN A 59 -21.74 -13.24 7.56
C GLN A 59 -20.53 -12.74 6.77
N ILE A 60 -20.25 -11.43 6.77
CA ILE A 60 -19.01 -10.88 6.22
C ILE A 60 -17.81 -11.57 6.84
N LYS A 61 -17.75 -11.67 8.18
CA LYS A 61 -16.65 -12.37 8.89
C LYS A 61 -16.47 -13.82 8.45
N MET A 62 -17.56 -14.52 8.11
CA MET A 62 -17.50 -15.90 7.59
C MET A 62 -16.85 -15.96 6.20
N LEU A 63 -17.11 -14.96 5.36
CA LEU A 63 -16.58 -14.89 3.99
C LEU A 63 -15.16 -14.32 3.91
N LEU A 64 -14.74 -13.52 4.89
CA LEU A 64 -13.44 -12.83 4.88
C LEU A 64 -12.28 -13.77 4.58
N LYS A 65 -12.24 -14.95 5.22
CA LYS A 65 -11.15 -15.92 4.99
C LYS A 65 -11.08 -16.40 3.53
N GLY A 66 -12.23 -16.60 2.89
CA GLY A 66 -12.35 -16.95 1.47
C GLY A 66 -11.88 -15.82 0.57
N ILE A 67 -12.39 -14.61 0.79
CA ILE A 67 -12.03 -13.40 0.06
C ILE A 67 -10.52 -13.14 0.13
N SER A 68 -9.96 -13.20 1.34
CA SER A 68 -8.53 -13.04 1.57
C SER A 68 -7.69 -14.01 0.75
N LYS A 69 -8.07 -15.29 0.72
CA LYS A 69 -7.36 -16.31 -0.07
C LYS A 69 -7.40 -15.98 -1.57
N HIS A 70 -8.55 -15.53 -2.08
CA HIS A 70 -8.75 -15.21 -3.49
C HIS A 70 -7.95 -13.98 -3.90
N MET A 71 -7.98 -12.93 -3.08
CA MET A 71 -7.18 -11.71 -3.28
C MET A 71 -5.66 -11.94 -3.25
N GLU A 72 -5.21 -13.02 -2.60
CA GLU A 72 -3.80 -13.43 -2.55
C GLU A 72 -3.45 -14.48 -3.62
N ASP A 73 -4.42 -14.97 -4.41
CA ASP A 73 -4.17 -15.98 -5.43
C ASP A 73 -3.48 -15.34 -6.65
N HIS A 74 -2.38 -15.96 -7.08
CA HIS A 74 -1.59 -15.54 -8.24
C HIS A 74 -2.35 -15.73 -9.56
N ARG A 75 -3.38 -16.57 -9.56
CA ARG A 75 -4.23 -16.81 -10.72
C ARG A 75 -5.28 -15.71 -10.78
N ARG A 76 -5.19 -14.91 -11.84
CA ARG A 76 -6.02 -13.72 -12.06
C ARG A 76 -7.53 -13.99 -11.92
N CYS A 77 -8.04 -15.12 -12.39
CA CYS A 77 -9.47 -15.44 -12.30
C CYS A 77 -9.99 -15.52 -10.85
N PHE A 78 -9.24 -16.16 -9.94
CA PHE A 78 -9.61 -16.24 -8.53
C PHE A 78 -9.50 -14.87 -7.85
N TYR A 79 -8.45 -14.11 -8.14
CA TYR A 79 -8.29 -12.73 -7.65
C TYR A 79 -9.48 -11.85 -8.04
N GLU A 80 -9.88 -11.87 -9.31
CA GLU A 80 -10.98 -11.06 -9.81
C GLU A 80 -12.31 -11.38 -9.11
N ASN A 81 -12.59 -12.65 -8.83
CA ASN A 81 -13.78 -13.05 -8.07
C ASN A 81 -13.75 -12.55 -6.62
N GLY A 82 -12.58 -12.56 -5.99
CA GLY A 82 -12.37 -11.93 -4.69
C GLY A 82 -12.71 -10.43 -4.71
N VAL A 83 -12.23 -9.70 -5.73
CA VAL A 83 -12.50 -8.26 -5.91
C VAL A 83 -13.98 -7.97 -6.15
N ILE A 84 -14.62 -8.73 -7.03
CA ILE A 84 -16.05 -8.61 -7.33
C ILE A 84 -16.88 -8.79 -6.06
N LEU A 85 -16.62 -9.86 -5.30
CA LEU A 85 -17.37 -10.17 -4.09
C LEU A 85 -17.17 -9.09 -3.01
N THR A 86 -15.94 -8.62 -2.83
CA THR A 86 -15.61 -7.53 -1.90
C THR A 86 -16.39 -6.27 -2.25
N SER A 87 -16.39 -5.88 -3.53
CA SER A 87 -17.09 -4.68 -4.01
C SER A 87 -18.59 -4.77 -3.74
N CYS A 88 -19.20 -5.93 -3.98
CA CYS A 88 -20.62 -6.16 -3.74
C CYS A 88 -20.99 -6.17 -2.24
N ILE A 89 -20.14 -6.72 -1.38
CA ILE A 89 -20.35 -6.76 0.08
C ILE A 89 -20.31 -5.34 0.68
N PHE A 90 -19.29 -4.56 0.31
CA PHE A 90 -19.08 -3.23 0.89
C PHE A 90 -19.78 -2.11 0.11
N LYS A 91 -20.52 -2.46 -0.96
CA LYS A 91 -21.16 -1.54 -1.88
C LYS A 91 -20.19 -0.48 -2.43
N ASP A 92 -18.95 -0.90 -2.66
CA ASP A 92 -17.86 -0.05 -3.10
C ASP A 92 -17.72 -0.09 -4.62
N LYS A 93 -17.83 1.08 -5.27
CA LYS A 93 -17.62 1.25 -6.72
C LYS A 93 -16.18 1.65 -7.06
N GLY A 94 -15.28 1.74 -6.08
CA GLY A 94 -13.89 2.14 -6.26
C GLY A 94 -13.06 1.13 -7.07
N PHE A 95 -13.49 -0.12 -7.11
CA PHE A 95 -12.91 -1.13 -7.99
C PHE A 95 -13.52 -0.97 -9.39
N LYS A 96 -12.69 -0.74 -10.41
CA LYS A 96 -13.11 -0.66 -11.82
C LYS A 96 -13.53 -2.05 -12.33
N LEU A 97 -14.65 -2.58 -11.81
CA LEU A 97 -15.12 -3.95 -12.02
C LEU A 97 -15.32 -4.25 -13.49
N ASN A 98 -15.81 -3.27 -14.26
CA ASN A 98 -15.98 -3.37 -15.71
C ASN A 98 -14.70 -3.70 -16.52
N LYS A 99 -13.51 -3.59 -15.92
CA LYS A 99 -12.22 -3.97 -16.54
C LYS A 99 -11.77 -5.39 -16.21
N LEU A 100 -12.47 -6.09 -15.32
CA LEU A 100 -12.15 -7.46 -14.92
C LEU A 100 -12.74 -8.44 -15.95
N SER A 101 -12.01 -9.51 -16.26
CA SER A 101 -12.47 -10.53 -17.21
C SER A 101 -13.71 -11.25 -16.68
N ASN A 102 -13.72 -11.59 -15.39
CA ASN A 102 -14.83 -12.30 -14.74
C ASN A 102 -16.08 -11.42 -14.49
N TYR A 103 -15.98 -10.09 -14.67
CA TYR A 103 -17.12 -9.20 -14.51
C TYR A 103 -18.28 -9.57 -15.43
N ASN A 104 -17.99 -9.93 -16.68
CA ASN A 104 -19.02 -10.27 -17.65
C ASN A 104 -19.84 -11.51 -17.25
N GLU A 105 -19.27 -12.42 -16.44
CA GLU A 105 -19.96 -13.62 -15.97
C GLU A 105 -20.97 -13.32 -14.84
N HIS A 106 -20.82 -12.17 -14.19
CA HIS A 106 -21.57 -11.80 -12.99
C HIS A 106 -22.30 -10.44 -13.13
N LYS A 107 -22.14 -9.78 -14.28
CA LYS A 107 -22.55 -8.40 -14.54
C LYS A 107 -23.98 -8.11 -14.13
N GLU A 108 -24.92 -8.98 -14.47
CA GLU A 108 -26.35 -8.80 -14.16
C GLU A 108 -26.59 -8.72 -12.64
N ILE A 109 -25.98 -9.62 -11.87
CA ILE A 109 -26.16 -9.67 -10.42
C ILE A 109 -25.40 -8.52 -9.74
N ILE A 110 -24.20 -8.19 -10.22
CA ILE A 110 -23.43 -7.03 -9.71
C ILE A 110 -24.23 -5.74 -9.90
N PHE A 111 -24.85 -5.58 -11.07
CA PHE A 111 -25.70 -4.44 -11.39
C PHE A 111 -26.90 -4.33 -10.45
N GLU A 112 -27.56 -5.45 -10.14
CA GLU A 112 -28.67 -5.49 -9.19
C GLU A 112 -28.26 -5.11 -7.76
N ILE A 113 -27.01 -5.39 -7.36
CA ILE A 113 -26.48 -5.07 -6.02
C ILE A 113 -25.98 -3.62 -5.91
N LEU A 114 -25.21 -3.15 -6.90
CA LEU A 114 -24.50 -1.86 -6.86
C LEU A 114 -25.22 -0.73 -7.60
N GLY A 115 -26.19 -1.05 -8.45
CA GLY A 115 -26.84 -0.11 -9.37
C GLY A 115 -25.93 0.34 -10.52
N GLU A 116 -26.47 1.14 -11.45
CA GLU A 116 -25.73 1.65 -12.62
C GLU A 116 -24.38 2.27 -12.23
N GLU A 117 -23.31 1.85 -12.91
CA GLU A 117 -22.09 2.64 -13.02
C GLU A 117 -22.41 3.81 -13.96
N LYS A 118 -22.49 5.03 -13.41
CA LYS A 118 -22.39 6.21 -14.26
C LYS A 118 -20.99 6.16 -14.88
N LEU A 119 -20.92 5.96 -16.19
CA LEU A 119 -19.70 6.14 -16.98
C LEU A 119 -19.37 7.64 -16.96
N GLU A 120 -18.79 8.11 -15.87
CA GLU A 120 -18.12 9.41 -15.86
C GLU A 120 -16.82 9.23 -16.65
N GLN A 121 -16.90 9.61 -17.92
CA GLN A 121 -15.74 10.07 -18.67
C GLN A 121 -15.24 11.31 -17.94
N ASP A 122 -14.17 11.20 -17.14
CA ASP A 122 -13.36 12.37 -16.83
C ASP A 122 -11.92 11.98 -16.46
N GLU A 123 -11.04 12.28 -17.41
CA GLU A 123 -9.60 12.39 -17.26
C GLU A 123 -9.27 13.65 -16.45
N GLN A 124 -9.53 13.73 -15.14
CA GLN A 124 -8.89 14.80 -14.32
C GLN A 124 -8.90 14.65 -12.80
N THR A 125 -9.53 13.63 -12.21
CA THR A 125 -9.69 13.54 -10.74
C THR A 125 -8.77 12.53 -10.06
N THR A 126 -7.55 12.32 -10.58
CA THR A 126 -6.60 11.34 -10.01
C THR A 126 -5.82 11.89 -8.80
N ASN A 127 -5.90 13.19 -8.50
CA ASN A 127 -5.05 13.82 -7.48
C ASN A 127 -5.75 14.20 -6.16
N GLU A 128 -7.08 14.12 -6.05
CA GLU A 128 -7.80 14.55 -4.83
C GLU A 128 -8.44 13.40 -4.02
N LEU A 129 -8.47 12.17 -4.54
CA LEU A 129 -9.07 11.01 -3.85
C LEU A 129 -8.09 10.14 -3.05
N LEU A 130 -6.82 10.55 -2.93
CA LEU A 130 -5.80 9.80 -2.19
C LEU A 130 -5.77 10.10 -0.67
N GLU A 131 -6.56 11.06 -0.18
CA GLU A 131 -6.50 11.46 1.24
C GLU A 131 -7.55 10.81 2.16
N GLU A 132 -8.60 10.15 1.66
CA GLU A 132 -9.66 9.59 2.55
C GLU A 132 -9.98 8.09 2.38
N GLN A 133 -9.19 7.33 1.61
CA GLN A 133 -9.32 5.87 1.62
C GLN A 133 -8.50 5.27 2.75
N LYS A 134 -9.13 5.06 3.93
CA LYS A 134 -8.69 4.03 4.89
C LYS A 134 -8.87 2.65 4.24
N ILE A 135 -7.98 2.30 3.32
CA ILE A 135 -7.80 0.95 2.82
C ILE A 135 -7.53 0.08 4.06
N VAL A 136 -8.44 -0.85 4.36
CA VAL A 136 -8.18 -1.91 5.34
C VAL A 136 -7.08 -2.79 4.76
N LYS A 137 -5.81 -2.40 4.98
CA LYS A 137 -4.65 -3.20 4.59
C LYS A 137 -4.71 -4.53 5.35
N MET A 138 -5.06 -5.59 4.62
CA MET A 138 -5.01 -6.96 5.13
C MET A 138 -3.65 -7.24 5.79
N PRO A 139 -3.62 -7.94 6.94
CA PRO A 139 -2.37 -8.21 7.64
C PRO A 139 -1.57 -9.25 6.85
N VAL A 140 -0.55 -8.81 6.11
CA VAL A 140 0.51 -9.66 5.55
C VAL A 140 0.99 -10.62 6.65
N LYS A 141 0.82 -11.93 6.45
CA LYS A 141 1.10 -12.97 7.48
C LYS A 141 2.55 -12.96 8.00
N ASN A 142 3.47 -12.34 7.25
CA ASN A 142 4.88 -12.21 7.60
C ASN A 142 5.33 -10.77 7.86
N LYS A 143 4.44 -9.86 8.29
CA LYS A 143 4.80 -8.45 8.56
C LYS A 143 6.07 -8.35 9.40
N VAL A 144 7.08 -7.69 8.84
CA VAL A 144 8.28 -7.27 9.56
C VAL A 144 7.86 -6.56 10.85
N LYS A 145 8.32 -7.06 12.01
CA LYS A 145 7.83 -6.60 13.32
C LYS A 145 8.71 -5.55 13.97
N TYR A 146 9.99 -5.54 13.63
CA TYR A 146 11.00 -4.69 14.25
C TYR A 146 11.79 -3.93 13.19
N LEU A 147 12.18 -2.70 13.51
CA LEU A 147 12.98 -1.86 12.61
C LEU A 147 14.30 -2.54 12.24
N GLN A 148 14.98 -3.19 13.19
CA GLN A 148 16.22 -3.92 12.94
C GLN A 148 16.05 -5.00 11.88
N GLN A 149 14.95 -5.74 11.92
CA GLN A 149 14.64 -6.77 10.91
C GLN A 149 14.40 -6.14 9.54
N ALA A 150 13.70 -5.00 9.47
CA ALA A 150 13.53 -4.28 8.22
C ALA A 150 14.88 -3.88 7.63
N ILE A 151 15.78 -3.33 8.45
CA ILE A 151 17.12 -2.92 8.04
C ILE A 151 17.97 -4.13 7.61
N GLU A 152 17.88 -5.27 8.29
CA GLU A 152 18.56 -6.51 7.88
C GLU A 152 18.09 -6.99 6.51
N ILE A 153 16.78 -6.96 6.22
CA ILE A 153 16.23 -7.35 4.91
C ILE A 153 16.78 -6.45 3.80
N LEU A 154 16.87 -5.13 4.06
CA LEU A 154 17.46 -4.17 3.12
C LEU A 154 18.96 -4.41 2.91
N LYS A 155 19.71 -4.70 3.98
CA LYS A 155 21.16 -5.01 3.89
C LYS A 155 21.42 -6.31 3.12
N SER A 156 20.57 -7.31 3.31
CA SER A 156 20.65 -8.61 2.64
C SER A 156 20.21 -8.57 1.17
N ASN A 157 19.76 -7.42 0.66
CA ASN A 157 19.25 -7.24 -0.69
C ASN A 157 18.12 -8.21 -1.08
N GLU A 158 17.23 -8.52 -0.14
CA GLU A 158 16.04 -9.33 -0.40
C GLU A 158 14.95 -8.51 -1.12
N VAL A 159 15.20 -8.16 -2.40
CA VAL A 159 14.38 -7.22 -3.19
C VAL A 159 12.89 -7.61 -3.21
N ALA A 160 12.57 -8.90 -3.22
CA ALA A 160 11.19 -9.40 -3.20
C ALA A 160 10.38 -8.91 -1.98
N ARG A 161 11.06 -8.50 -0.90
CA ARG A 161 10.46 -8.04 0.36
C ARG A 161 10.55 -6.54 0.56
N TYR A 162 11.17 -5.80 -0.36
CA TYR A 162 11.34 -4.36 -0.24
C TYR A 162 10.00 -3.63 -0.12
N LYS A 163 9.02 -4.00 -0.97
CA LYS A 163 7.67 -3.42 -0.91
C LYS A 163 7.06 -3.54 0.49
N GLU A 164 7.10 -4.75 1.07
CA GLU A 164 6.60 -5.01 2.41
C GLU A 164 7.31 -4.16 3.49
N VAL A 165 8.64 -4.06 3.37
CA VAL A 165 9.49 -3.30 4.28
C VAL A 165 9.17 -1.81 4.22
N TYR A 166 9.16 -1.22 3.03
CA TYR A 166 8.92 0.21 2.83
C TYR A 166 7.51 0.62 3.22
N GLU A 167 6.48 -0.17 2.87
CA GLU A 167 5.10 0.08 3.29
C GLU A 167 4.89 0.09 4.82
N ASN A 168 5.80 -0.53 5.58
CA ASN A 168 5.71 -0.64 7.03
C ASN A 168 6.76 0.22 7.76
N LEU A 169 7.71 0.81 7.05
CA LEU A 169 8.89 1.45 7.65
C LEU A 169 8.49 2.59 8.60
N LYS A 170 7.54 3.42 8.19
CA LYS A 170 6.99 4.53 8.99
C LYS A 170 6.51 4.05 10.36
N ILE A 171 5.68 3.00 10.38
CA ILE A 171 5.14 2.39 11.61
C ILE A 171 6.26 1.82 12.49
N LEU A 172 7.26 1.19 11.88
CA LEU A 172 8.39 0.61 12.60
C LEU A 172 9.29 1.69 13.23
N ILE A 173 9.50 2.81 12.56
CA ILE A 173 10.26 3.95 13.06
C ILE A 173 9.50 4.62 14.22
N ASP A 174 8.20 4.89 14.06
CA ASP A 174 7.38 5.52 15.09
C ASP A 174 7.38 4.73 16.40
N ARG A 175 7.30 3.40 16.30
CA ARG A 175 7.31 2.49 17.45
C ARG A 175 8.70 2.20 18.02
N SER A 176 9.75 2.65 17.36
CA SER A 176 11.12 2.38 17.81
C SER A 176 11.47 3.21 19.04
N SER A 177 12.19 2.57 19.96
CA SER A 177 12.73 3.23 21.15
C SER A 177 13.87 4.18 20.80
N GLU A 178 14.10 5.19 21.64
CA GLU A 178 15.26 6.09 21.50
C GLU A 178 16.60 5.33 21.45
N ARG A 179 16.71 4.22 22.19
CA ARG A 179 17.88 3.35 22.13
C ARG A 179 18.11 2.78 20.73
N THR A 180 17.04 2.42 20.03
CA THR A 180 17.10 1.93 18.64
C THR A 180 17.47 3.04 17.66
N LEU A 181 16.90 4.24 17.86
CA LEU A 181 17.13 5.40 17.00
C LEU A 181 18.54 6.02 17.15
N LYS A 182 19.34 5.58 18.13
CA LYS A 182 20.79 5.88 18.14
C LYS A 182 21.52 5.37 16.90
N ASN A 183 20.97 4.35 16.23
CA ASN A 183 21.54 3.79 14.99
C ASN A 183 20.95 4.41 13.72
N SER A 184 20.14 5.47 13.83
CA SER A 184 19.51 6.14 12.69
C SER A 184 20.46 6.53 11.54
N PRO A 185 21.72 6.99 11.76
CA PRO A 185 22.64 7.26 10.65
C PRO A 185 22.85 6.03 9.75
N ASP A 186 23.08 4.86 10.35
CA ASP A 186 23.29 3.60 9.63
C ASP A 186 22.00 3.12 8.94
N PHE A 187 20.85 3.37 9.56
CA PHE A 187 19.55 3.03 8.99
C PHE A 187 19.23 3.88 7.76
N ILE A 188 19.41 5.21 7.85
CA ILE A 188 19.23 6.13 6.72
C ILE A 188 20.14 5.72 5.56
N ARG A 189 21.42 5.43 5.83
CA ARG A 189 22.36 4.97 4.81
C ARG A 189 21.91 3.67 4.14
N THR A 190 21.46 2.70 4.94
CA THR A 190 20.95 1.42 4.42
C THR A 190 19.74 1.64 3.51
N ILE A 191 18.79 2.46 3.96
CA ILE A 191 17.57 2.81 3.22
C ILE A 191 17.92 3.51 1.91
N LEU A 192 18.85 4.46 1.92
CA LEU A 192 19.28 5.17 0.72
C LEU A 192 19.92 4.24 -0.32
N ILE A 193 20.78 3.31 0.11
CA ILE A 193 21.50 2.38 -0.77
C ILE A 193 20.57 1.32 -1.35
N ALA A 194 19.53 0.90 -0.62
CA ALA A 194 18.55 -0.04 -1.14
C ALA A 194 17.72 0.61 -2.27
N GLU A 195 18.08 0.30 -3.53
CA GLU A 195 17.51 0.90 -4.73
C GLU A 195 16.05 0.49 -4.97
N TYR A 196 15.13 1.15 -4.26
CA TYR A 196 13.70 0.99 -4.39
C TYR A 196 13.02 2.36 -4.48
N ASP A 197 12.38 2.64 -5.61
CA ASP A 197 11.57 3.86 -5.74
C ASP A 197 10.27 3.69 -4.95
N SER A 198 10.18 4.40 -3.85
CA SER A 198 8.95 4.49 -3.08
C SER A 198 8.86 5.84 -2.40
N TYR A 199 7.65 6.38 -2.32
CA TYR A 199 7.41 7.59 -1.53
C TYR A 199 7.64 7.31 -0.04
N GLU A 200 7.36 6.08 0.40
CA GLU A 200 7.59 5.61 1.76
C GLU A 200 9.06 5.67 2.18
N LYS A 201 10.01 5.50 1.24
CA LYS A 201 11.44 5.73 1.48
C LYS A 201 11.70 7.18 1.91
N ILE A 202 11.11 8.13 1.19
CA ILE A 202 11.25 9.57 1.44
C ILE A 202 10.62 9.93 2.80
N GLU A 203 9.40 9.44 3.06
CA GLU A 203 8.74 9.65 4.35
C GLU A 203 9.54 9.08 5.52
N ALA A 204 10.15 7.90 5.34
CA ALA A 204 10.90 7.26 6.40
C ALA A 204 12.16 8.04 6.79
N ILE A 205 12.92 8.54 5.80
CA ILE A 205 14.10 9.38 6.06
C ILE A 205 13.67 10.68 6.75
N ALA A 206 12.60 11.32 6.28
CA ALA A 206 12.05 12.50 6.93
C ALA A 206 11.67 12.22 8.39
N LEU A 207 11.02 11.08 8.66
CA LEU A 207 10.63 10.70 10.01
C LEU A 207 11.83 10.43 10.93
N PHE A 208 12.91 9.86 10.41
CA PHE A 208 14.16 9.75 11.18
C PHE A 208 14.73 11.10 11.57
N LEU A 209 14.67 12.09 10.68
CA LEU A 209 15.07 13.46 10.99
C LEU A 209 14.18 14.08 12.06
N ILE A 210 12.85 13.97 11.92
CA ILE A 210 11.89 14.48 12.92
C ILE A 210 12.13 13.88 14.30
N ARG A 211 12.45 12.58 14.35
CA ARG A 211 12.71 11.86 15.61
C ARG A 211 14.11 12.11 16.16
N ASN A 212 15.03 12.62 15.35
CA ASN A 212 16.43 12.78 15.71
C ASN A 212 17.05 13.96 14.95
N ASP A 213 16.69 15.19 15.37
CA ASP A 213 17.09 16.44 14.74
C ASP A 213 18.61 16.61 14.63
N SER A 214 19.41 15.96 15.49
CA SER A 214 20.87 16.05 15.42
C SER A 214 21.45 15.46 14.12
N LEU A 215 20.67 14.66 13.39
CA LEU A 215 21.08 14.09 12.11
C LEU A 215 20.97 15.06 10.94
N LEU A 216 20.25 16.16 11.11
CA LEU A 216 19.90 17.07 10.01
C LEU A 216 21.13 17.60 9.29
N GLU A 217 22.15 18.03 10.04
CA GLU A 217 23.36 18.59 9.46
C GLU A 217 24.16 17.54 8.67
N ASP A 218 24.23 16.31 9.19
CA ASP A 218 24.92 15.20 8.52
C ASP A 218 24.19 14.80 7.24
N VAL A 219 22.86 14.68 7.27
CA VAL A 219 22.05 14.38 6.09
C VAL A 219 22.13 15.47 5.03
N LEU A 220 22.20 16.75 5.43
CA LEU A 220 22.41 17.86 4.51
C LEU A 220 23.77 17.77 3.80
N LYS A 221 24.84 17.44 4.53
CA LYS A 221 26.19 17.26 3.96
C LYS A 221 26.20 16.18 2.87
N GLU A 222 25.47 15.08 3.07
CA GLU A 222 25.43 13.96 2.12
C GLU A 222 24.92 14.34 0.71
N ILE A 223 24.16 15.43 0.57
CA ILE A 223 23.77 15.96 -0.76
C ILE A 223 25.00 16.40 -1.57
N PHE A 224 26.00 16.94 -0.89
CA PHE A 224 27.17 17.56 -1.50
C PHE A 224 28.36 16.59 -1.58
N LEU A 225 28.40 15.56 -0.72
CA LEU A 225 29.43 14.54 -0.74
C LEU A 225 29.29 13.58 -1.94
N ASN A 226 30.39 12.93 -2.32
CA ASN A 226 30.42 11.95 -3.43
C ASN A 226 29.98 10.53 -3.02
N ASN A 227 29.46 10.37 -1.80
CA ASN A 227 29.06 9.07 -1.26
C ASN A 227 27.81 8.49 -1.94
N TYR A 228 26.98 9.34 -2.53
CA TYR A 228 25.69 8.98 -3.09
C TYR A 228 25.57 9.35 -4.56
N ASN A 229 24.87 8.50 -5.31
CA ASN A 229 24.49 8.80 -6.68
C ASN A 229 23.43 9.92 -6.73
N VAL A 230 23.16 10.45 -7.93
CA VAL A 230 22.22 11.56 -8.13
C VAL A 230 20.82 11.24 -7.61
N ARG A 231 20.35 9.99 -7.77
CA ARG A 231 19.02 9.55 -7.31
C ARG A 231 18.90 9.62 -5.79
N ASN A 232 19.87 9.07 -5.07
CA ASN A 232 19.91 9.08 -3.62
C ASN A 232 19.96 10.52 -3.08
N LYS A 233 20.71 11.42 -3.75
CA LYS A 233 20.72 12.85 -3.41
C LYS A 233 19.34 13.49 -3.58
N ILE A 234 18.61 13.13 -4.63
CA ILE A 234 17.24 13.60 -4.86
C ILE A 234 16.29 13.07 -3.78
N ASP A 235 16.41 11.80 -3.38
CA ASP A 235 15.62 11.23 -2.29
C ASP A 235 15.85 11.98 -0.98
N ILE A 236 17.12 12.32 -0.66
CA ILE A 236 17.46 13.15 0.51
C ILE A 236 16.78 14.52 0.41
N ILE A 237 16.88 15.18 -0.75
CA ILE A 237 16.26 16.50 -0.97
C ILE A 237 14.74 16.45 -0.73
N PHE A 238 14.05 15.45 -1.29
CA PHE A 238 12.62 15.30 -1.06
C PHE A 238 12.30 14.97 0.41
N SER A 239 13.15 14.19 1.08
CA SER A 239 12.98 13.85 2.49
C SER A 239 13.08 15.10 3.37
N LEU A 240 14.01 16.02 3.03
CA LEU A 240 14.13 17.32 3.69
C LEU A 240 12.90 18.21 3.43
N ILE A 241 12.35 18.20 2.22
CA ILE A 241 11.09 18.92 1.93
C ILE A 241 9.95 18.38 2.81
N VAL A 242 9.80 17.05 2.93
CA VAL A 242 8.80 16.45 3.81
C VAL A 242 9.05 16.82 5.28
N TYR A 243 10.30 16.77 5.74
CA TYR A 243 10.70 17.20 7.09
C TYR A 243 10.31 18.66 7.37
N ILE A 244 10.70 19.61 6.50
CA ILE A 244 10.39 21.04 6.64
C ILE A 244 8.88 21.29 6.63
N LYS A 245 8.13 20.50 5.86
CA LYS A 245 6.68 20.62 5.82
C LYS A 245 6.00 20.13 7.11
N SER A 246 6.63 19.20 7.81
CA SER A 246 6.08 18.49 8.97
C SER A 246 6.48 19.09 10.32
N VAL A 247 7.61 19.80 10.39
CA VAL A 247 8.10 20.44 11.63
C VAL A 247 7.71 21.92 11.61
N GLU A 248 7.14 22.43 12.70
CA GLU A 248 6.75 23.85 12.84
C GLU A 248 7.85 24.72 13.49
N ASN A 249 8.65 24.14 14.39
CA ASN A 249 9.62 24.87 15.22
C ASN A 249 11.08 24.59 14.80
N CYS A 250 11.37 24.69 13.50
CA CYS A 250 12.73 24.50 12.98
C CYS A 250 13.37 25.85 12.61
N ASN A 251 14.68 25.99 12.82
CA ASN A 251 15.40 27.16 12.33
C ASN A 251 15.69 27.01 10.82
N TYR A 252 14.68 27.30 10.00
CA TYR A 252 14.77 27.18 8.54
C TYR A 252 15.85 28.07 7.92
N GLN A 253 16.12 29.23 8.54
CA GLN A 253 17.20 30.13 8.10
C GLN A 253 18.57 29.46 8.24
N ASN A 254 18.81 28.75 9.35
CA ASN A 254 20.06 28.00 9.52
C ASN A 254 20.22 26.90 8.47
N ILE A 255 19.16 26.16 8.14
CA ILE A 255 19.20 25.14 7.08
C ILE A 255 19.57 25.78 5.73
N LEU A 256 18.93 26.91 5.39
CA LEU A 256 19.20 27.62 4.15
C LEU A 256 20.66 28.09 4.08
N ASN A 257 21.18 28.70 5.15
CA ASN A 257 22.57 29.14 5.23
C ASN A 257 23.54 27.96 5.11
N SER A 258 23.25 26.81 5.73
CA SER A 258 24.06 25.60 5.61
C SER A 258 24.11 25.08 4.17
N ILE A 259 22.98 25.08 3.46
CA ILE A 259 22.91 24.69 2.04
C ILE A 259 23.76 25.63 1.18
N GLU A 260 23.65 26.95 1.40
CA GLU A 260 24.41 27.94 0.64
C GLU A 260 25.92 27.81 0.88
N ASN A 261 26.35 27.63 2.14
CA ASN A 261 27.75 27.42 2.49
C ASN A 261 28.31 26.14 1.86
N LEU A 262 27.60 25.01 1.96
CA LEU A 262 28.07 23.74 1.40
C LEU A 262 28.12 23.74 -0.13
N LYS A 263 27.24 24.53 -0.78
CA LYS A 263 27.21 24.66 -2.24
C LYS A 263 28.43 25.39 -2.80
N ILE A 264 28.99 26.35 -2.07
CA ILE A 264 30.17 27.13 -2.51
C ILE A 264 31.37 26.22 -2.78
N ASP A 265 31.59 25.23 -1.91
CA ASP A 265 32.77 24.37 -1.94
C ASP A 265 32.58 23.07 -2.73
N SER A 266 31.43 22.88 -3.39
CA SER A 266 31.03 21.57 -3.93
C SER A 266 30.60 21.62 -5.39
N PHE A 267 31.06 20.64 -6.18
CA PHE A 267 30.49 20.38 -7.50
C PHE A 267 29.12 19.69 -7.35
N VAL A 268 28.05 20.37 -7.75
CA VAL A 268 26.68 19.82 -7.71
C VAL A 268 26.22 19.47 -9.12
N HIS A 269 25.81 18.21 -9.31
CA HIS A 269 25.26 17.77 -10.59
C HIS A 269 23.98 18.56 -10.93
N LYS A 270 23.81 18.97 -12.20
CA LYS A 270 22.71 19.85 -12.66
C LYS A 270 21.31 19.38 -12.24
N VAL A 271 21.08 18.07 -12.25
CA VAL A 271 19.79 17.50 -11.80
C VAL A 271 19.60 17.68 -10.30
N THR A 272 20.63 17.39 -9.50
CA THR A 272 20.61 17.62 -8.04
C THR A 272 20.41 19.10 -7.74
N GLU A 273 21.07 19.99 -8.48
CA GLU A 273 20.91 21.43 -8.35
C GLU A 273 19.47 21.89 -8.61
N LYS A 274 18.81 21.35 -9.65
CA LYS A 274 17.40 21.65 -9.95
C LYS A 274 16.51 21.38 -8.73
N TYR A 275 16.65 20.23 -8.09
CA TYR A 275 15.84 19.87 -6.92
C TYR A 275 16.28 20.60 -5.65
N LEU A 276 17.57 20.91 -5.52
CA LEU A 276 18.09 21.73 -4.42
C LEU A 276 17.45 23.13 -4.43
N ASN A 277 17.27 23.72 -5.60
CA ASN A 277 16.58 25.01 -5.72
C ASN A 277 15.12 24.91 -5.24
N ILE A 278 14.42 23.80 -5.51
CA ILE A 278 13.06 23.56 -5.00
C ILE A 278 13.06 23.51 -3.46
N LEU A 279 14.02 22.82 -2.86
CA LEU A 279 14.18 22.80 -1.39
C LEU A 279 14.44 24.20 -0.83
N GLN A 280 15.31 24.98 -1.47
CA GLN A 280 15.57 26.38 -1.07
C GLN A 280 14.32 27.25 -1.18
N ASP A 281 13.51 27.07 -2.22
CA ASP A 281 12.25 27.80 -2.37
C ASP A 281 11.23 27.43 -1.27
N GLU A 282 11.12 26.16 -0.92
CA GLU A 282 10.27 25.71 0.20
C GLU A 282 10.76 26.27 1.55
N LEU A 283 12.07 26.33 1.80
CA LEU A 283 12.64 26.97 2.98
C LEU A 283 12.30 28.46 3.03
N LYS A 284 12.48 29.18 1.92
CA LYS A 284 12.16 30.62 1.81
C LYS A 284 10.69 30.91 2.06
N LYS A 285 9.78 30.00 1.70
CA LYS A 285 8.34 30.14 2.02
C LYS A 285 8.06 30.03 3.52
N ARG A 286 8.87 29.28 4.26
CA ARG A 286 8.70 29.06 5.71
C ARG A 286 9.35 30.15 6.58
N ILE A 287 10.29 30.92 6.04
CA ILE A 287 10.97 32.01 6.72
C ILE A 287 10.15 33.31 6.71
N LYS A 288 9.25 33.47 5.72
CA LYS A 288 8.36 34.62 5.58
C LYS A 288 7.17 34.54 6.52
#